data_AF-A0A7C7TPK7-F1
#
_entry.id   AF-A0A7C7TPK7-F1
#
_cell.length_a   1.000
_cell.length_b   1.000
_cell.length_c   1.000
_cell.angle_alpha   90.00
_cell.angle_beta   90.00
_cell.angle_gamma   90.00
#
_symmetry.space_group_name_H-M   'P 1'
#
loop_
_entity.id
_entity.type
_entity.pdbx_description
1 polymer ?
#
loop_
_entity_poly.entity_id
_entity_poly.type
_entity_poly.pdbx_seq_one_letter_code
_entity_poly.pdbx_strand_id
1 'polypeptide(L)' 'MTMYIPEHSNVTDEEEVAQFINANSFGQLITNNNGKMAVSHMPFLFHASTKRLLGNI' A
#
# COMPACT_ATOMS: atom_id res chain seq x y z
N MET A 1 -11.01 9.59 12.59
CA MET A 1 -11.60 8.30 12.16
C MET A 1 -10.48 7.28 12.21
N THR A 2 -10.48 6.37 13.17
CA THR A 2 -9.52 5.26 13.18
C THR A 2 -10.10 4.12 12.36
N MET A 3 -9.35 3.63 11.38
CA MET A 3 -9.72 2.46 10.60
C MET A 3 -9.76 1.25 11.56
N TYR A 4 -10.89 0.55 11.63
CA TYR A 4 -10.98 -0.68 12.39
C TYR A 4 -10.11 -1.75 11.71
N ILE A 5 -9.20 -2.35 12.47
CA ILE A 5 -8.35 -3.45 12.03
C ILE A 5 -8.79 -4.70 12.81
N PRO A 6 -9.26 -5.76 12.14
CA PRO A 6 -9.59 -7.04 12.79
C PRO A 6 -8.37 -7.61 13.53
N GLU A 7 -8.58 -8.31 14.65
CA GLU A 7 -7.48 -8.85 15.49
C GLU A 7 -6.52 -9.74 14.68
N HIS A 8 -7.06 -10.61 13.82
CA HIS A 8 -6.28 -11.50 12.96
C HIS A 8 -5.55 -10.79 11.81
N SER A 9 -5.81 -9.50 11.60
CA SER A 9 -5.19 -8.68 10.56
C SER A 9 -4.32 -7.55 11.12
N ASN A 10 -4.11 -7.54 12.44
CA ASN A 10 -3.31 -6.52 13.13
C ASN A 10 -1.82 -6.89 13.10
N VAL A 11 -1.22 -6.80 11.91
CA VAL A 11 0.24 -6.94 11.74
C VAL A 11 0.90 -5.63 12.17
N THR A 12 1.64 -5.67 13.28
CA THR A 12 2.36 -4.50 13.82
C THR A 12 3.86 -4.57 13.58
N ASP A 13 4.39 -5.68 13.06
CA ASP A 13 5.79 -5.84 12.71
C ASP A 13 6.10 -5.12 11.39
N GLU A 14 6.87 -4.04 11.47
CA GLU A 14 7.21 -3.24 10.29
C GLU A 14 8.12 -3.98 9.30
N GLU A 15 8.92 -4.93 9.78
CA GLU A 15 9.79 -5.74 8.93
C GLU A 15 8.95 -6.73 8.13
N GLU A 16 7.98 -7.40 8.77
CA GLU A 16 7.01 -8.29 8.10
C GLU A 16 6.24 -7.53 7.00
N VAL A 17 5.76 -6.33 7.30
CA VAL A 17 5.07 -5.47 6.33
C VAL A 17 5.97 -5.11 5.16
N ALA A 18 7.22 -4.73 5.42
CA ALA A 18 8.17 -4.38 4.37
C ALA A 18 8.51 -5.58 3.46
N GLN A 19 8.74 -6.75 4.06
CA GLN A 19 8.98 -7.99 3.33
C GLN A 19 7.78 -8.38 2.45
N PHE A 20 6.57 -8.27 3.00
CA PHE A 20 5.33 -8.56 2.27
C PHE A 20 5.16 -7.65 1.05
N ILE A 21 5.32 -6.32 1.21
CA ILE A 21 5.19 -5.36 0.11
C ILE A 21 6.25 -5.63 -0.97
N ASN A 22 7.49 -5.89 -0.56
CA ASN A 22 8.57 -6.17 -1.51
C ASN A 22 8.36 -7.49 -2.26
N ALA A 23 7.83 -8.53 -1.61
CA ALA A 23 7.47 -9.79 -2.27
C ALA A 23 6.28 -9.65 -3.23
N ASN A 24 5.41 -8.65 -3.01
CA ASN A 24 4.19 -8.41 -3.78
C ASN A 24 4.20 -7.01 -4.40
N SER A 25 5.16 -6.73 -5.28
CA SER A 25 5.41 -5.37 -5.78
C SER A 25 4.35 -4.81 -6.74
N PHE A 26 3.22 -5.49 -6.97
CA PHE A 26 2.09 -4.99 -7.76
C PHE A 26 0.92 -4.65 -6.83
N GLY A 27 0.33 -3.47 -7.00
CA GLY A 27 -0.79 -3.01 -6.18
C GLY A 27 -1.88 -2.33 -7.00
N GLN A 28 -2.88 -1.79 -6.32
CA GLN A 28 -3.94 -0.98 -6.92
C GLN A 28 -3.84 0.47 -6.41
N LEU A 29 -3.58 1.40 -7.32
CA LEU A 29 -3.71 2.83 -7.03
C LEU A 29 -5.15 3.25 -7.25
N ILE A 30 -5.83 3.60 -6.16
CA ILE A 30 -7.19 4.13 -6.19
C ILE A 30 -7.11 5.65 -6.05
N THR A 31 -7.59 6.38 -7.06
CA THR A 31 -7.65 7.84 -7.04
C THR A 31 -9.10 8.31 -7.07
N ASN A 32 -9.36 9.46 -6.44
CA ASN A 32 -10.63 10.17 -6.51
C ASN A 32 -10.36 11.59 -7.03
N ASN A 33 -10.96 11.94 -8.16
CA ASN A 33 -10.93 13.29 -8.70
C ASN A 33 -12.38 13.80 -8.78
N ASN A 34 -12.77 14.68 -7.85
CA ASN A 34 -14.10 15.28 -7.78
C ASN A 34 -15.25 14.26 -7.85
N GLY A 35 -15.13 13.16 -7.10
CA GLY A 35 -16.13 12.09 -7.07
C GLY A 35 -15.97 11.03 -8.18
N LYS A 36 -15.08 11.25 -9.14
CA LYS A 36 -14.73 10.23 -10.14
C LYS A 36 -13.60 9.36 -9.61
N MET A 37 -13.93 8.10 -9.34
CA MET A 37 -12.96 7.09 -8.94
C MET A 37 -12.23 6.52 -10.17
N ALA A 38 -10.93 6.28 -10.04
CA ALA A 38 -10.16 5.49 -11.00
C ALA A 38 -9.28 4.48 -10.25
N VAL A 39 -9.06 3.31 -10.85
CA VAL A 39 -8.23 2.24 -10.31
C VAL A 39 -7.19 1.86 -11.35
N SER A 40 -5.91 1.90 -10.96
CA SER A 40 -4.79 1.46 -11.80
C SER A 40 -4.05 0.32 -11.14
N HIS A 41 -3.90 -0.81 -11.83
CA HIS A 41 -3.07 -1.92 -11.37
C HIS A 41 -1.66 -1.74 -11.93
N MET A 42 -0.67 -1.51 -11.06
CA MET A 42 0.67 -1.11 -11.47
C MET A 42 1.74 -1.59 -10.48
N PRO A 43 3.01 -1.71 -10.92
CA PRO A 43 4.11 -2.00 -10.01
C PRO A 43 4.45 -0.80 -9.13
N PHE A 44 4.97 -1.09 -7.93
CA PHE A 44 5.47 -0.12 -6.98
C PHE A 44 6.83 -0.52 -6.44
N LEU A 45 7.65 0.48 -6.14
CA LEU A 45 8.87 0.33 -5.36
C LEU A 45 8.64 0.85 -3.94
N PHE A 46 8.86 0.00 -2.94
CA PHE A 46 8.74 0.39 -1.53
C PHE A 46 10.11 0.61 -0.90
N HIS A 47 10.34 1.82 -0.40
CA HIS A 47 11.57 2.19 0.30
C HIS A 47 11.34 2.17 1.82
N ALA A 48 11.58 1.00 2.43
CA ALA A 48 11.25 0.71 3.83
C ALA A 48 11.84 1.72 4.84
N SER A 49 13.09 2.15 4.66
CA SER A 49 13.75 3.12 5.57
C SER A 49 13.04 4.48 5.61
N THR A 50 12.45 4.90 4.50
CA THR A 50 11.71 6.17 4.39
C THR A 50 10.20 5.99 4.42
N LYS A 51 9.72 4.75 4.46
CA LYS A 51 8.31 4.36 4.33
C LYS A 51 7.62 5.02 3.12
N ARG A 52 8.32 5.07 1.98
CA ARG A 52 7.82 5.67 0.73
C ARG A 52 7.45 4.59 -0.28
N LEU A 53 6.29 4.77 -0.92
CA LEU A 53 5.87 3.97 -2.06
C LEU A 53 6.00 4.82 -3.34
N LEU A 54 6.77 4.34 -4.31
CA LEU A 54 7.02 5.02 -5.58
C LEU A 54 6.36 4.25 -6.71
N GLY A 55 5.64 4.95 -7.58
CA GLY A 55 5.06 4.40 -8.80
C GLY A 55 5.23 5.40 -9.94
N ASN A 56 5.52 4.91 -11.14
CA ASN A 56 5.58 5.73 -12.35
C ASN A 56 4.28 5.53 -13.12
N ILE A 57 3.60 6.64 -13.43
CA ILE A 57 2.36 6.67 -14.21
C ILE A 57 2.58 7.43 -15.52
#